data_AF-A0A520G4W9-F1
#
_entry.id   AF-A0A520G4W9-F1
#
_cell.length_a   1.000
_cell.length_b   1.000
_cell.length_c   1.000
_cell.angle_alpha   90.00
_cell.angle_beta   90.00
_cell.angle_gamma   90.00
#
_symmetry.space_group_name_H-M   'P 1'
#
loop_
_entity.id
_entity.type
_entity.pdbx_description
1 polymer ?
#
loop_
_entity_poly.entity_id
_entity_poly.type
_entity_poly.pdbx_seq_one_letter_code
_entity_poly.pdbx_strand_id
1 'polypeptide(L)' 'MSRHLPAALCAPLLACCALAAVAQTQHAHVHGQLKLDVAVDVQTLTIAIDSPLDNLVGFERAPRT' A
#
# COMPACT_ATOMS: atom_id res chain seq x y z
N MET A 1 34.24 -31.89 26.52
CA MET A 1 34.08 -31.68 25.07
C MET A 1 32.63 -31.29 24.78
N SER A 2 32.32 -29.99 24.86
CA SER A 2 30.99 -29.42 24.68
C SER A 2 30.99 -28.56 23.41
N ARG A 3 30.55 -29.14 22.28
CA ARG A 3 30.55 -28.52 20.94
C ARG A 3 29.13 -28.23 20.42
N HIS A 4 28.19 -27.84 21.29
CA HIS A 4 26.80 -27.56 20.88
C HIS A 4 26.41 -26.07 20.98
N LEU A 5 27.32 -25.20 21.44
CA LEU A 5 27.02 -23.79 21.68
C LEU A 5 26.68 -22.94 20.44
N PRO A 6 27.16 -23.20 19.20
CA PRO A 6 26.85 -22.30 18.07
C PRO A 6 25.47 -22.55 17.45
N ALA A 7 24.85 -23.72 17.67
CA ALA A 7 23.58 -24.08 17.05
C ALA A 7 22.36 -23.46 17.77
N ALA A 8 22.45 -23.27 19.09
CA ALA A 8 21.33 -22.79 19.90
C ALA A 8 20.99 -21.30 19.67
N LEU A 9 21.96 -20.48 19.23
CA LEU A 9 21.76 -19.07 18.92
C LEU A 9 21.20 -18.82 17.50
N CYS A 10 21.27 -19.81 16.61
CA CYS A 10 20.87 -19.65 15.21
C CYS A 10 19.34 -19.75 15.02
N ALA A 11 18.68 -20.57 15.83
CA ALA A 11 17.23 -20.78 15.77
C ALA A 11 16.38 -19.51 16.03
N PRO A 12 16.63 -18.69 17.07
CA PRO A 12 15.85 -17.48 17.29
C PRO A 12 16.09 -16.40 16.23
N LEU A 13 17.32 -16.32 15.68
CA LEU A 13 17.62 -15.40 14.59
C LEU A 13 16.85 -15.75 13.32
N LEU A 14 16.82 -17.04 12.95
CA LEU A 14 16.06 -17.52 11.79
C LEU A 14 14.56 -17.26 11.93
N ALA A 15 14.02 -17.46 13.14
CA ALA A 15 12.61 -17.20 13.43
C ALA A 15 12.26 -15.70 13.31
N CYS A 16 13.12 -14.80 13.81
CA CYS A 16 12.95 -13.36 13.63
C CYS A 16 12.98 -12.94 12.15
N CYS A 17 13.91 -13.50 11.36
CA CYS A 17 13.97 -13.22 9.92
C CYS A 17 12.73 -13.70 9.17
N ALA A 18 12.16 -14.85 9.56
CA ALA A 18 10.93 -15.37 8.97
C ALA A 18 9.71 -14.47 9.25
N LEU A 19 9.61 -13.90 10.46
CA LEU A 19 8.55 -12.93 10.79
C LEU A 19 8.71 -11.58 10.05
N ALA A 20 9.94 -11.15 9.78
CA ALA A 20 10.19 -9.94 9.00
C ALA A 20 9.78 -10.11 7.52
N ALA A 21 9.91 -11.32 6.97
CA ALA A 21 9.56 -11.61 5.58
C ALA A 21 8.04 -11.59 5.30
N VAL A 22 7.21 -11.99 6.27
CA VAL A 22 5.73 -11.93 6.14
C VAL A 22 5.19 -10.49 6.20
N ALA A 23 5.88 -9.57 6.89
CA ALA A 23 5.46 -8.17 7.03
C ALA A 23 5.68 -7.31 5.76
N GLN A 24 6.38 -7.82 4.74
CA GLN A 24 6.77 -7.06 3.54
C GLN A 24 5.73 -7.12 2.40
N THR A 25 4.53 -7.64 2.64
CA THR A 25 3.42 -7.55 1.67
C THR A 25 2.73 -6.20 1.74
N GLN A 26 3.52 -5.12 1.64
CA GLN A 26 2.96 -3.78 1.44
C GLN A 26 2.48 -3.72 0.00
N HIS A 27 1.16 -3.77 -0.18
CA HIS A 27 0.52 -3.60 -1.49
C HIS A 27 1.13 -2.37 -2.17
N ALA A 28 1.32 -2.44 -3.50
CA ALA A 28 1.69 -1.24 -4.24
C ALA A 28 0.58 -0.21 -4.02
N HIS A 29 0.87 0.84 -3.25
CA HIS A 29 -0.09 1.90 -2.99
C HIS A 29 -0.33 2.63 -4.30
N VAL A 30 -1.52 2.46 -4.88
CA VAL A 30 -1.94 3.21 -6.05
C VAL A 30 -2.48 4.55 -5.54
N HIS A 31 -1.68 5.59 -5.69
CA HIS A 31 -2.09 6.96 -5.36
C HIS A 31 -2.86 7.58 -6.52
N GLY A 32 -3.91 8.33 -6.22
CA GLY A 32 -4.60 9.16 -7.21
C GLY A 32 -5.40 8.39 -8.26
N GLN A 33 -5.75 7.13 -8.02
CA GLN A 33 -6.64 6.41 -8.94
C GLN A 33 -8.05 6.99 -8.90
N LEU A 34 -8.63 7.16 -10.09
CA LEU A 34 -10.03 7.49 -10.30
C LEU A 34 -10.57 6.79 -11.54
N LYS A 35 -11.90 6.73 -11.66
CA LYS A 35 -12.58 6.28 -12.86
C LYS A 35 -13.15 7.48 -13.61
N LEU A 36 -12.98 7.48 -14.92
CA LEU A 36 -13.56 8.48 -15.84
C LEU A 36 -14.55 7.77 -16.78
N ASP A 37 -15.81 8.17 -16.72
CA ASP A 37 -16.81 7.79 -17.72
C ASP A 37 -17.03 8.98 -18.67
N VAL A 38 -16.93 8.71 -19.97
CA VAL A 38 -17.04 9.73 -21.02
C VAL A 38 -18.13 9.34 -21.99
N ALA A 39 -19.09 10.25 -22.21
CA ALA A 39 -20.16 10.08 -23.18
C ALA A 39 -20.21 11.30 -24.12
N VAL A 40 -20.38 11.05 -25.41
CA VAL A 40 -20.53 12.08 -26.45
C VAL A 40 -21.93 11.95 -27.03
N ASP A 41 -22.70 13.04 -27.03
CA ASP A 41 -24.04 13.09 -27.64
C ASP A 41 -24.23 14.41 -28.40
N VAL A 42 -24.33 14.32 -29.74
CA VAL A 42 -24.45 15.42 -30.71
C VAL A 42 -23.43 16.55 -30.51
N GLN A 43 -23.68 17.47 -29.58
CA GLN A 43 -22.84 18.63 -29.24
C GLN A 43 -22.46 18.69 -27.74
N THR A 44 -22.79 17.64 -26.99
CA THR A 44 -22.55 17.52 -25.56
C THR A 44 -21.49 16.48 -25.29
N LEU A 45 -20.45 16.86 -24.54
CA LEU A 45 -19.48 15.96 -23.95
C LEU A 45 -19.77 15.86 -22.45
N THR A 46 -20.22 14.69 -22.00
CA THR A 46 -20.45 14.41 -20.58
C THR A 46 -19.24 13.68 -20.03
N ILE A 47 -18.70 14.20 -18.94
CA ILE A 47 -17.57 13.62 -18.22
C ILE A 47 -18.02 13.37 -16.79
N ALA A 48 -18.06 12.11 -16.38
CA ALA A 48 -18.34 11.72 -15.00
C ALA A 48 -17.07 11.17 -14.35
N ILE A 49 -16.76 11.71 -13.17
CA ILE A 49 -15.57 11.36 -12.40
C ILE A 49 -16.04 10.64 -11.14
N ASP A 50 -15.54 9.43 -10.93
CA ASP A 50 -15.68 8.71 -9.67
C ASP A 50 -14.30 8.60 -9.02
N SER A 51 -14.13 9.34 -7.92
CA SER A 51 -12.86 9.51 -7.22
C SER A 51 -13.10 9.79 -5.74
N PRO A 52 -12.20 9.34 -4.85
CA PRO A 52 -11.99 10.00 -3.56
C PRO A 52 -11.87 11.52 -3.73
N LEU A 53 -12.49 12.29 -2.82
CA LEU A 53 -12.55 13.76 -2.91
C LEU A 53 -11.16 14.40 -2.77
N ASP A 54 -10.29 13.81 -1.94
CA ASP A 54 -8.92 14.25 -1.70
C ASP A 54 -8.02 14.17 -2.95
N ASN A 55 -8.34 13.29 -3.91
CA ASN A 55 -7.66 13.29 -5.21
C ASN A 55 -7.98 14.53 -6.07
N LEU A 56 -9.08 15.22 -5.80
CA LEU A 56 -9.55 16.36 -6.58
C LEU A 56 -9.26 17.70 -5.89
N VAL A 57 -9.45 17.77 -4.58
CA VAL A 57 -9.32 19.02 -3.80
C VAL A 57 -8.21 18.98 -2.75
N GLY A 58 -7.52 17.84 -2.61
CA GLY A 58 -6.56 17.60 -1.53
C GLY A 58 -7.24 17.24 -0.20
N PHE A 59 -6.44 16.98 0.84
CA PHE A 59 -6.98 16.71 2.16
C PHE A 59 -7.59 17.97 2.77
N GLU A 60 -8.80 17.88 3.33
CA GLU A 60 -9.39 19.03 4.03
C GLU A 60 -8.67 19.34 5.35
N ARG A 61 -7.85 18.41 5.86
CA ARG A 61 -7.10 18.57 7.10
C ARG A 61 -5.74 17.86 7.03
N ALA A 62 -4.72 18.50 7.58
CA ALA A 62 -3.36 17.94 7.63
C ALA A 62 -3.30 16.60 8.40
N PRO A 63 -2.35 15.70 8.03
CA PRO A 63 -2.08 14.48 8.79
C PRO A 63 -1.78 14.77 10.26
N ARG A 64 -2.31 13.95 11.16
CA ARG A 64 -1.91 13.97 12.57
C ARG A 64 -0.81 12.92 12.76
N THR A 65 0.26 13.33 13.43
CA THR A 65 1.39 12.47 13.82
C THR A 65 0.98 11.43 14.84
#